data_AF-A0A6J5FB24-F1
#
_entry.id   AF-A0A6J5FB24-F1
#
_cell.length_a   1.000
_cell.length_b   1.000
_cell.length_c   1.000
_cell.angle_alpha   90.00
_cell.angle_beta   90.00
_cell.angle_gamma   90.00
#
_symmetry.space_group_name_H-M   'P 1'
#
loop_
_entity.id
_entity.type
_entity.pdbx_description
1 polymer ?
#
loop_
_entity_poly.entity_id
_entity_poly.type
_entity_poly.pdbx_seq_one_letter_code
_entity_poly.pdbx_strand_id
1 'polypeptide(L)'
;MTKGSNSAAIGANSSDGGRSNVVSVGAPGAERQITNVAAGTQATDAVNVQQLNQTVAQGVGQANSYTDSQIHNVNNRIDSVSRDADAGAAAAMAVSLLPQPTQPGMSMVALAGTVYQGQSGQALGISHVSGNNHWVYKAAMSASSRGTYGGGVSAGYQW
;
A
#
# COMPACT_ATOMS: atom_id res chain seq x y z
N MET A 1 -6.15 -25.36 53.56
CA MET A 1 -5.14 -24.46 52.95
C MET A 1 -4.67 -23.50 54.03
N THR A 2 -3.37 -23.33 54.21
CA THR A 2 -2.80 -22.39 55.19
C THR A 2 -2.99 -20.96 54.70
N LYS A 3 -3.30 -20.02 55.61
CA LYS A 3 -3.35 -18.58 55.29
C LYS A 3 -1.98 -18.11 54.83
N GLY A 4 -1.96 -17.16 53.89
CA GLY A 4 -0.74 -16.46 53.50
C GLY A 4 -0.21 -15.57 54.62
N SER A 5 1.08 -15.24 54.57
CA SER A 5 1.68 -14.28 55.51
C SER A 5 1.44 -12.85 55.01
N ASN A 6 1.18 -11.91 55.93
CA ASN A 6 0.93 -10.50 55.60
C ASN A 6 -0.20 -10.32 54.55
N SER A 7 -1.32 -11.04 54.73
CA SER A 7 -2.47 -11.02 53.82
C SER A 7 -3.75 -10.62 54.56
N ALA A 8 -4.75 -10.17 53.79
CA ALA A 8 -6.10 -9.92 54.27
C ALA A 8 -7.14 -10.61 53.38
N ALA A 9 -8.06 -11.35 53.99
CA ALA A 9 -9.24 -11.88 53.31
C ALA A 9 -10.47 -11.10 53.81
N ILE A 10 -11.08 -10.32 52.92
CA ILE A 10 -12.17 -9.39 53.25
C ILE A 10 -13.50 -9.95 52.73
N GLY A 11 -14.47 -10.07 53.63
CA GLY A 11 -15.81 -10.61 53.36
C GLY A 11 -15.97 -12.08 53.73
N ALA A 12 -17.22 -12.49 53.94
CA ALA A 12 -17.56 -13.86 54.31
C ALA A 12 -17.09 -14.86 53.25
N ASN A 13 -16.52 -16.00 53.67
CA ASN A 13 -16.01 -17.06 52.80
C ASN A 13 -14.89 -16.61 51.82
N SER A 14 -14.29 -15.43 52.01
CA SER A 14 -13.11 -15.05 51.25
C SER A 14 -11.90 -15.86 51.67
N SER A 15 -11.01 -16.11 50.71
CA SER A 15 -9.76 -16.85 50.92
C SER A 15 -8.63 -16.17 50.17
N ASP A 16 -7.48 -16.02 50.81
CA ASP A 16 -6.25 -15.53 50.19
C ASP A 16 -5.54 -16.61 49.36
N GLY A 17 -6.08 -17.85 49.35
CA GLY A 17 -5.50 -18.98 48.63
C GLY A 17 -4.10 -19.36 49.11
N GLY A 18 -3.70 -18.94 50.33
CA GLY A 18 -2.35 -19.13 50.85
C GLY A 18 -1.28 -18.21 50.25
N ARG A 19 -1.67 -17.18 49.48
CA ARG A 19 -0.74 -16.19 48.91
C ARG A 19 -0.37 -15.14 49.96
N SER A 20 0.92 -14.84 50.08
CA SER A 20 1.42 -13.75 50.93
C SER A 20 1.31 -12.39 50.24
N ASN A 21 1.18 -11.30 51.01
CA ASN A 21 1.12 -9.91 50.51
C ASN A 21 -0.05 -9.62 49.55
N VAL A 22 -1.24 -10.14 49.84
CA VAL A 22 -2.45 -9.90 49.02
C VAL A 22 -3.63 -9.46 49.86
N VAL A 23 -4.54 -8.73 49.23
CA VAL A 23 -5.91 -8.54 49.71
C VAL A 23 -6.84 -9.33 48.80
N SER A 24 -7.53 -10.33 49.36
CA SER A 24 -8.55 -11.10 48.65
C SER A 24 -9.94 -10.63 49.04
N VAL A 25 -10.78 -10.33 48.05
CA VAL A 25 -12.18 -9.91 48.22
C VAL A 25 -13.18 -11.04 47.97
N GLY A 26 -12.70 -12.26 47.75
CA GLY A 26 -13.53 -13.42 47.43
C GLY A 26 -12.76 -14.73 47.53
N ALA A 27 -13.24 -15.75 46.82
CA ALA A 27 -12.55 -17.03 46.65
C ALA A 27 -12.77 -17.49 45.20
N PRO A 28 -11.99 -18.46 44.68
CA PRO A 28 -12.22 -19.01 43.34
C PRO A 28 -13.66 -19.48 43.17
N GLY A 29 -14.35 -18.97 42.14
CA GLY A 29 -15.78 -19.25 41.89
C GLY A 29 -16.76 -18.48 42.78
N ALA A 30 -16.25 -17.57 43.62
CA ALA A 30 -17.00 -16.66 44.49
C ALA A 30 -16.33 -15.27 44.48
N GLU A 31 -15.98 -14.78 43.29
CA GLU A 31 -15.41 -13.46 43.06
C GLU A 31 -16.43 -12.36 43.39
N ARG A 32 -15.92 -11.19 43.79
CA ARG A 32 -16.74 -10.01 44.06
C ARG A 32 -16.27 -8.84 43.21
N GLN A 33 -17.23 -8.01 42.80
CA GLN A 33 -16.93 -6.73 42.20
C GLN A 33 -16.48 -5.73 43.28
N ILE A 34 -15.50 -4.90 42.93
CA ILE A 34 -15.12 -3.72 43.72
C ILE A 34 -15.71 -2.51 42.99
N THR A 35 -16.75 -1.91 43.57
CA THR A 35 -17.48 -0.80 42.96
C THR A 35 -17.07 0.54 43.57
N ASN A 36 -17.40 1.64 42.89
CA ASN A 36 -17.06 3.01 43.31
C ASN A 36 -15.55 3.27 43.39
N VAL A 37 -14.76 2.60 42.53
CA VAL A 37 -13.32 2.85 42.38
C VAL A 37 -13.12 4.14 41.57
N ALA A 38 -12.68 5.20 42.25
CA ALA A 38 -12.27 6.44 41.60
C ALA A 38 -11.11 6.17 40.62
N ALA A 39 -10.92 7.06 39.64
CA ALA A 39 -9.83 6.93 38.69
C ALA A 39 -8.47 6.99 39.40
N GLY A 40 -7.61 6.00 39.14
CA GLY A 40 -6.26 5.98 39.68
C GLY A 40 -5.41 7.12 39.15
N THR A 41 -4.54 7.69 39.99
CA THR A 41 -3.69 8.84 39.68
C THR A 41 -2.20 8.54 39.87
N GLN A 42 -1.87 7.58 40.73
CA GLN A 42 -0.51 7.08 40.96
C GLN A 42 -0.31 5.72 40.29
N ALA A 43 0.95 5.35 40.04
CA ALA A 43 1.30 4.11 39.35
C ALA A 43 0.84 2.83 40.07
N THR A 44 0.54 2.91 41.36
CA THR A 44 0.07 1.79 42.20
C THR A 44 -1.42 1.86 42.53
N ASP A 45 -2.15 2.82 41.96
CA ASP A 45 -3.60 2.90 42.15
C ASP A 45 -4.32 1.85 41.28
N ALA A 46 -5.50 1.42 41.73
CA ALA A 46 -6.35 0.55 40.92
C ALA A 46 -6.88 1.30 39.69
N VAL A 47 -6.85 0.64 38.53
CA VAL A 47 -7.47 1.14 37.30
C VAL A 47 -8.95 0.75 37.30
N ASN A 48 -9.84 1.70 37.08
CA ASN A 48 -11.26 1.39 36.90
C ASN A 48 -11.60 1.08 35.43
N VAL A 49 -12.77 0.50 35.19
CA VAL A 49 -13.20 0.07 33.84
C VAL A 49 -13.28 1.25 32.85
N GLN A 50 -13.62 2.45 33.33
CA GLN A 50 -13.67 3.64 32.48
C GLN A 50 -12.28 3.99 31.92
N GLN A 51 -11.24 4.02 32.77
CA GLN A 51 -9.86 4.30 32.34
C GLN A 51 -9.36 3.26 31.33
N LEU A 52 -9.67 1.97 31.56
CA LEU A 52 -9.33 0.89 30.64
C LEU A 52 -9.99 1.10 29.27
N ASN A 53 -11.31 1.31 29.25
CA ASN A 53 -12.06 1.49 28.02
C ASN A 53 -11.59 2.72 27.22
N GLN A 54 -11.27 3.82 27.91
CA GLN A 54 -10.70 5.02 27.26
C GLN A 54 -9.36 4.72 26.60
N THR A 55 -8.46 4.04 27.32
CA THR A 55 -7.13 3.69 26.80
C THR A 55 -7.24 2.75 25.60
N VAL A 56 -8.11 1.74 25.69
CA VAL A 56 -8.34 0.78 24.58
C VAL A 56 -8.93 1.48 23.37
N ALA A 57 -9.96 2.33 23.56
CA ALA A 57 -10.58 3.07 22.47
C ALA A 57 -9.58 4.01 21.78
N GLN A 58 -8.72 4.68 22.54
CA GLN A 58 -7.65 5.52 21.99
C GLN A 58 -6.64 4.70 21.19
N GLY A 59 -6.17 3.56 21.73
CA GLY A 59 -5.22 2.68 21.04
C GLY A 59 -5.78 2.13 19.74
N VAL A 60 -7.03 1.65 19.74
CA VAL A 60 -7.72 1.17 18.54
C VAL A 60 -7.92 2.31 17.53
N GLY A 61 -8.32 3.50 17.99
CA GLY A 61 -8.48 4.67 17.13
C GLY A 61 -7.18 5.09 16.42
N GLN A 62 -6.04 5.05 17.13
CA GLN A 62 -4.72 5.32 16.55
C GLN A 62 -4.33 4.25 15.52
N ALA A 63 -4.54 2.96 15.83
CA ALA A 63 -4.24 1.86 14.92
C ALA A 63 -5.08 1.92 13.62
N ASN A 64 -6.36 2.25 13.73
CA ASN A 64 -7.24 2.45 12.59
C ASN A 64 -6.76 3.64 11.74
N SER A 65 -6.48 4.78 12.36
CA SER A 65 -6.00 5.97 11.64
C SER A 65 -4.69 5.72 10.89
N TYR A 66 -3.76 4.97 11.50
CA TYR A 66 -2.51 4.56 10.86
C TYR A 66 -2.78 3.65 9.64
N THR A 67 -3.62 2.64 9.82
CA THR A 67 -3.97 1.68 8.76
C THR A 67 -4.67 2.38 7.60
N ASP A 68 -5.63 3.26 7.89
CA ASP A 68 -6.34 4.05 6.89
C ASP A 68 -5.35 4.90 6.08
N SER A 69 -4.42 5.60 6.73
CA SER A 69 -3.39 6.39 6.03
C SER A 69 -2.54 5.53 5.08
N GLN A 70 -2.10 4.35 5.54
CA GLN A 70 -1.36 3.42 4.69
C GLN A 70 -2.18 2.93 3.49
N ILE A 71 -3.46 2.61 3.70
CA ILE A 71 -4.37 2.19 2.62
C ILE A 71 -4.56 3.33 1.60
N HIS A 72 -4.74 4.58 2.06
CA HIS A 72 -4.84 5.73 1.15
C HIS A 72 -3.56 5.90 0.30
N ASN A 73 -2.38 5.74 0.90
CA ASN A 73 -1.12 5.79 0.16
C ASN A 73 -1.00 4.68 -0.88
N VAL A 74 -1.43 3.47 -0.53
CA VAL A 74 -1.47 2.33 -1.46
C VAL A 74 -2.45 2.59 -2.61
N ASN A 75 -3.66 3.08 -2.33
CA ASN A 75 -4.65 3.40 -3.36
C ASN A 75 -4.12 4.49 -4.31
N ASN A 76 -3.52 5.55 -3.77
CA ASN A 76 -2.89 6.60 -4.59
C ASN A 76 -1.76 6.04 -5.47
N ARG A 77 -0.97 5.10 -4.94
CA ARG A 77 0.09 4.43 -5.70
C ARG A 77 -0.48 3.53 -6.79
N ILE A 78 -1.54 2.76 -6.51
CA ILE A 78 -2.22 1.91 -7.49
C ILE A 78 -2.78 2.78 -8.63
N ASP A 79 -3.45 3.90 -8.31
CA ASP A 79 -3.97 4.83 -9.31
C ASP A 79 -2.85 5.48 -10.15
N SER A 80 -1.69 5.71 -9.54
CA SER A 80 -0.51 6.18 -10.28
C SER A 80 -0.01 5.10 -11.24
N VAL A 81 0.18 3.87 -10.75
CA VAL A 81 0.69 2.75 -11.56
C VAL A 81 -0.26 2.42 -12.72
N SER A 82 -1.58 2.44 -12.49
CA SER A 82 -2.57 2.25 -13.55
C SER A 82 -2.41 3.30 -14.65
N ARG A 83 -2.36 4.59 -14.27
CA ARG A 83 -2.18 5.68 -15.24
C ARG A 83 -0.83 5.64 -15.94
N ASP A 84 0.24 5.26 -15.25
CA ASP A 84 1.58 5.08 -15.84
C ASP A 84 1.57 3.95 -16.88
N ALA A 85 0.87 2.85 -16.59
CA ALA A 85 0.70 1.74 -17.52
C ALA A 85 -0.13 2.13 -18.75
N ASP A 86 -1.27 2.80 -18.56
CA ASP A 86 -2.12 3.29 -19.65
C ASP A 86 -1.35 4.28 -20.56
N ALA A 87 -0.56 5.17 -19.98
CA ALA A 87 0.28 6.11 -20.72
C ALA A 87 1.44 5.41 -21.46
N GLY A 88 2.04 4.38 -20.85
CA GLY A 88 3.01 3.52 -21.52
C GLY A 88 2.41 2.78 -22.71
N ALA A 89 1.20 2.24 -22.57
CA ALA A 89 0.47 1.60 -23.66
C ALA A 89 0.17 2.60 -24.79
N ALA A 90 -0.28 3.83 -24.46
CA ALA A 90 -0.46 4.89 -25.44
C ALA A 90 0.85 5.16 -26.21
N ALA A 91 1.97 5.33 -25.52
CA ALA A 91 3.28 5.57 -26.14
C ALA A 91 3.70 4.40 -27.06
N ALA A 92 3.44 3.15 -26.68
CA ALA A 92 3.70 1.98 -27.52
C ALA A 92 2.81 1.97 -28.79
N MET A 93 1.53 2.31 -28.65
CA MET A 93 0.65 2.46 -29.82
C MET A 93 1.08 3.60 -30.74
N ALA A 94 1.66 4.68 -30.21
CA ALA A 94 2.18 5.75 -31.06
C ALA A 94 3.31 5.24 -31.96
N VAL A 95 4.17 4.36 -31.44
CA VAL A 95 5.24 3.73 -32.23
C VAL A 95 4.66 2.84 -33.35
N SER A 96 3.56 2.12 -33.09
CA SER A 96 2.97 1.22 -34.08
C SER A 96 2.33 1.96 -35.26
N LEU A 97 1.94 3.22 -35.07
CA LEU A 97 1.38 4.09 -36.12
C LEU A 97 2.46 4.78 -36.98
N LEU A 98 3.75 4.61 -36.69
CA LEU A 98 4.82 5.24 -37.45
C LEU A 98 4.93 4.65 -38.86
N PRO A 99 4.65 5.43 -39.93
CA PRO A 99 4.79 4.98 -41.31
C PRO A 99 6.25 4.65 -41.65
N GLN A 100 6.41 3.91 -42.73
CA GLN A 100 7.70 3.46 -43.26
C GLN A 100 7.74 3.66 -44.79
N PRO A 101 8.91 3.99 -45.38
CA PRO A 101 9.04 4.13 -46.81
C PRO A 101 8.88 2.77 -47.48
N THR A 102 8.22 2.76 -48.64
CA THR A 102 7.97 1.56 -49.43
C THR A 102 8.92 1.41 -50.63
N GLN A 103 9.75 2.41 -50.89
CA GLN A 103 10.66 2.45 -52.05
C GLN A 103 12.11 2.10 -51.65
N PRO A 104 12.85 1.36 -52.50
CA PRO A 104 14.25 1.03 -52.26
C PRO A 104 15.14 2.27 -52.15
N GLY A 105 16.09 2.26 -51.22
CA GLY A 105 17.05 3.35 -50.99
C GLY A 105 16.48 4.57 -50.26
N MET A 106 15.18 4.58 -49.93
CA MET A 106 14.53 5.72 -49.29
C MET A 106 14.59 5.65 -47.77
N SER A 107 14.79 6.82 -47.16
CA SER A 107 14.68 7.03 -45.72
C SER A 107 13.43 7.85 -45.40
N MET A 108 12.85 7.65 -44.21
CA MET A 108 11.71 8.42 -43.71
C MET A 108 11.93 8.84 -42.27
N VAL A 109 11.47 10.04 -41.94
CA VAL A 109 11.26 10.50 -40.56
C VAL A 109 9.74 10.61 -40.36
N ALA A 110 9.25 10.13 -39.23
CA ALA A 110 7.83 10.12 -38.90
C ALA A 110 7.58 10.58 -37.46
N LEU A 111 6.40 11.16 -37.25
CA LEU A 111 5.84 11.53 -35.96
C LEU A 111 4.44 10.92 -35.84
N ALA A 112 4.11 10.40 -34.66
CA ALA A 112 2.79 9.83 -34.37
C ALA A 112 2.33 10.24 -32.96
N GLY A 113 1.01 10.24 -32.77
CA GLY A 113 0.37 10.53 -31.49
C GLY A 113 -0.84 9.62 -31.26
N THR A 114 -1.13 9.31 -30.00
CA THR A 114 -2.22 8.41 -29.59
C THR A 114 -2.89 8.91 -28.32
N VAL A 115 -4.12 8.44 -28.11
CA VAL A 115 -4.86 8.58 -26.85
C VAL A 115 -5.40 7.21 -26.44
N TYR A 116 -5.30 6.87 -25.16
CA TYR A 116 -5.75 5.60 -24.60
C TYR A 116 -6.13 5.77 -23.13
N GLN A 117 -7.36 5.41 -22.76
CA GLN A 117 -7.85 5.48 -21.37
C GLN A 117 -7.58 6.84 -20.69
N GLY A 118 -7.66 7.94 -21.45
CA GLY A 118 -7.40 9.30 -20.95
C GLY A 118 -5.91 9.70 -20.84
N GLN A 119 -4.98 8.85 -21.24
CA GLN A 119 -3.56 9.15 -21.40
C GLN A 119 -3.18 9.33 -22.87
N SER A 120 -2.09 10.05 -23.15
CA SER A 120 -1.61 10.27 -24.51
C SER A 120 -0.18 9.78 -24.70
N GLY A 121 0.11 9.24 -25.87
CA GLY A 121 1.44 8.82 -26.30
C GLY A 121 1.89 9.61 -27.52
N GLN A 122 3.19 9.86 -27.63
CA GLN A 122 3.82 10.47 -28.80
C GLN A 122 5.02 9.63 -29.18
N ALA A 123 5.27 9.48 -30.48
CA ALA A 123 6.41 8.74 -30.98
C ALA A 123 7.07 9.45 -32.16
N LEU A 124 8.38 9.37 -32.21
CA LEU A 124 9.22 9.78 -33.34
C LEU A 124 9.92 8.54 -33.87
N GLY A 125 10.01 8.42 -35.19
CA GLY A 125 10.70 7.28 -35.81
C GLY A 125 11.47 7.67 -37.05
N ILE A 126 12.51 6.89 -37.29
CA ILE A 126 13.25 6.86 -38.54
C ILE A 126 13.19 5.46 -39.13
N SER A 127 13.15 5.36 -40.45
CA SER A 127 13.22 4.07 -41.14
C SER A 127 13.92 4.19 -42.48
N HIS A 128 14.52 3.10 -42.94
CA HIS A 128 15.29 3.03 -44.18
C HIS A 128 15.09 1.67 -44.87
N VAL A 129 14.85 1.70 -46.18
CA VAL A 129 14.84 0.50 -47.03
C VAL A 129 16.14 0.47 -47.83
N SER A 130 16.88 -0.64 -47.76
CA SER A 130 18.12 -0.82 -48.51
C SER A 130 17.90 -0.67 -50.03
N GLY A 131 18.92 -0.20 -50.76
CA GLY A 131 18.85 0.00 -52.21
C GLY A 131 18.56 -1.27 -53.01
N ASN A 132 18.89 -2.44 -52.46
CA ASN A 132 18.54 -3.74 -53.04
C ASN A 132 17.13 -4.24 -52.66
N ASN A 133 16.33 -3.44 -51.95
CA ASN A 133 14.98 -3.76 -51.48
C ASN A 133 14.85 -5.01 -50.59
N HIS A 134 15.94 -5.57 -50.08
CA HIS A 134 15.89 -6.80 -49.28
C HIS A 134 15.88 -6.53 -47.78
N TRP A 135 16.38 -5.39 -47.32
CA TRP A 135 16.47 -5.06 -45.90
C TRP A 135 15.70 -3.80 -45.56
N VAL A 136 15.04 -3.84 -44.41
CA VAL A 136 14.23 -2.76 -43.86
C VAL A 136 14.66 -2.50 -42.42
N TYR A 137 15.03 -1.27 -42.09
CA TYR A 137 15.46 -0.86 -40.76
C TYR A 137 14.48 0.15 -40.18
N LYS A 138 14.19 0.06 -38.88
CA LYS A 138 13.40 1.04 -38.13
C LYS A 138 14.09 1.35 -36.80
N ALA A 139 14.02 2.61 -36.39
CA ALA A 139 14.32 3.04 -35.03
C ALA A 139 13.23 4.00 -34.58
N ALA A 140 12.75 3.86 -33.36
CA ALA A 140 11.70 4.71 -32.82
C ALA A 140 11.95 5.01 -31.34
N MET A 141 11.47 6.18 -30.93
CA MET A 141 11.40 6.60 -29.54
C MET A 141 9.98 7.11 -29.26
N SER A 142 9.51 6.95 -28.03
CA SER A 142 8.22 7.44 -27.60
C SER A 142 8.25 8.02 -26.20
N ALA A 143 7.29 8.89 -25.94
CA ALA A 143 7.04 9.51 -24.65
C ALA A 143 5.54 9.54 -24.36
N SER A 144 5.16 9.59 -23.09
CA SER A 144 3.76 9.62 -22.66
C SER A 144 3.42 10.86 -21.84
N SER A 145 2.12 11.14 -21.65
CA SER A 145 1.60 12.22 -20.78
C SER A 145 2.03 12.09 -19.32
N ARG A 146 2.49 10.91 -18.89
CA ARG A 146 2.94 10.62 -17.51
C ARG A 146 4.46 10.73 -17.35
N GLY A 147 5.18 11.17 -18.38
CA GLY A 147 6.64 11.36 -18.33
C GLY A 147 7.45 10.06 -18.51
N THR A 148 6.81 8.95 -18.88
CA THR A 148 7.52 7.73 -19.28
C THR A 148 8.03 7.86 -20.71
N TYR A 149 9.24 7.36 -20.98
CA TYR A 149 9.86 7.34 -22.30
C TYR A 149 10.45 5.97 -22.61
N GLY A 150 10.53 5.63 -23.89
CA GLY A 150 11.07 4.35 -24.35
C GLY A 150 11.53 4.45 -25.79
N GLY A 151 12.22 3.41 -26.26
CA GLY A 151 12.66 3.35 -27.65
C GLY A 151 13.11 1.95 -28.03
N GLY A 152 13.21 1.72 -29.33
CA GLY A 152 13.60 0.43 -29.89
C GLY A 152 14.06 0.56 -31.33
N VAL A 153 14.77 -0.48 -31.78
CA VAL A 153 15.23 -0.64 -33.15
C VAL A 153 14.80 -2.00 -33.69
N SER A 154 14.57 -2.10 -34.98
CA SER A 154 14.25 -3.37 -35.65
C SER A 154 14.84 -3.43 -37.06
N ALA A 155 15.06 -4.66 -37.52
CA ALA A 155 15.47 -4.95 -38.90
C ALA A 155 14.65 -6.14 -39.42
N GLY A 156 14.22 -6.08 -40.68
CA GLY A 156 13.52 -7.15 -41.38
C GLY A 156 14.18 -7.44 -42.72
N TYR A 157 14.18 -8.71 -43.12
CA TYR A 157 14.63 -9.16 -44.44
C TYR A 157 13.45 -9.69 -45.26
N GLN A 158 13.37 -9.31 -46.52
CA GLN A 158 12.36 -9.79 -47.48
C GLN A 158 13.04 -10.38 -48.73
N TRP A 159 12.44 -11.42 -49.30
CA TRP A 159 12.91 -12.17 -50.47
C TRP A 159 11.81 -12.33 -51.52
#